data_AF-A0A963LZX0-F1
#
_entry.id   AF-A0A963LZX0-F1
#
_cell.length_a   1.000
_cell.length_b   1.000
_cell.length_c   1.000
_cell.angle_alpha   90.00
_cell.angle_beta   90.00
_cell.angle_gamma   90.00
#
_symmetry.space_group_name_H-M   'P 1'
#
loop_
_entity.id
_entity.type
_entity.pdbx_description
1 polymer ?
#
loop_
_entity_poly.entity_id
_entity_poly.type
_entity_poly.pdbx_seq_one_letter_code
_entity_poly.pdbx_strand_id
1 'polypeptide(L)'
;MTQGLHGSEERSAMPMPMPERATATDAPAPATSPVLADGQAIAALAQSIAGETGRDRLLEVLLPRVLGLTGAETGLLVSCRHGDLCIEARAQFVDGAIRMHVGARALPDSFAPSTVLQYVAQTRQTVRFDAAAAPDRFDGDPYLQTHRPRAVLCTPMMQQDRLVGMIHLEHGRNAGVFTPSAVATLGLLAAQATMALAHAWLFELMRHEIAERERAQALLAGEKRLLETIASGASLTQVLDQPCRR
;
A
#
# COMPACT_ATOMS: atom_id res chain seq x y z
N MET A 1 22.49 66.20 -57.84
CA MET A 1 21.44 67.25 -57.86
C MET A 1 20.66 67.01 -59.14
N THR A 2 19.36 66.69 -59.19
CA THR A 2 18.19 67.14 -58.43
C THR A 2 16.99 66.25 -58.82
N GLN A 3 15.87 66.37 -58.07
CA GLN A 3 14.50 65.82 -58.25
C GLN A 3 14.18 64.57 -57.39
N GLY A 4 13.12 64.52 -56.58
CA GLY A 4 12.05 65.49 -56.29
C GLY A 4 11.19 65.03 -55.10
N LEU A 5 10.66 65.99 -54.35
CA LEU A 5 9.66 65.83 -53.27
C LEU A 5 8.23 65.69 -53.83
N HIS A 6 7.33 65.09 -53.04
CA HIS A 6 5.92 65.42 -52.70
C HIS A 6 5.39 64.18 -51.93
N GLY A 7 4.81 64.19 -50.72
CA GLY A 7 4.09 65.19 -49.94
C GLY A 7 2.72 64.60 -49.57
N SER A 8 2.48 64.29 -48.28
CA SER A 8 1.23 64.35 -47.47
C SER A 8 -0.03 63.59 -47.98
N GLU A 9 -0.94 62.99 -47.21
CA GLU A 9 -1.61 63.38 -45.96
C GLU A 9 -2.28 62.16 -45.27
N GLU A 10 -2.45 62.30 -43.95
CA GLU A 10 -3.32 61.50 -43.07
C GLU A 10 -4.81 61.65 -43.41
N ARG A 11 -5.62 60.62 -43.15
CA ARG A 11 -7.01 60.80 -42.68
C ARG A 11 -7.49 59.61 -41.86
N SER A 12 -7.66 59.89 -40.57
CA SER A 12 -8.32 59.09 -39.54
C SER A 12 -9.84 59.09 -39.72
N ALA A 13 -10.48 57.92 -39.56
CA ALA A 13 -11.88 57.81 -39.11
C ALA A 13 -12.21 56.38 -38.63
N MET A 14 -12.57 56.27 -37.35
CA MET A 14 -13.38 55.23 -36.68
C MET A 14 -14.71 55.92 -36.24
N PRO A 15 -15.81 55.27 -35.74
CA PRO A 15 -15.99 53.87 -35.25
C PRO A 15 -17.39 53.15 -35.45
N MET A 16 -17.47 51.86 -35.02
CA MET A 16 -18.60 51.05 -34.41
C MET A 16 -19.80 50.49 -35.25
N PRO A 17 -20.58 49.44 -34.81
CA PRO A 17 -20.24 48.09 -34.25
C PRO A 17 -21.13 46.86 -34.69
N MET A 18 -20.62 45.60 -34.50
CA MET A 18 -21.25 44.26 -34.15
C MET A 18 -22.46 43.61 -34.94
N PRO A 19 -22.77 42.27 -34.84
CA PRO A 19 -22.15 41.12 -34.10
C PRO A 19 -21.96 39.75 -34.86
N GLU A 20 -21.34 38.80 -34.13
CA GLU A 20 -21.59 37.33 -34.01
C GLU A 20 -21.02 36.21 -34.94
N ARG A 21 -20.37 35.25 -34.22
CA ARG A 21 -20.26 33.77 -34.34
C ARG A 21 -19.20 33.06 -35.21
N ALA A 22 -18.29 32.38 -34.49
CA ALA A 22 -17.92 30.95 -34.48
C ALA A 22 -17.61 30.26 -35.84
N THR A 23 -16.54 29.48 -36.06
CA THR A 23 -15.94 28.42 -35.22
C THR A 23 -14.48 28.17 -35.65
N ALA A 24 -13.57 28.01 -34.67
CA ALA A 24 -12.30 27.33 -34.86
C ALA A 24 -12.48 25.87 -34.42
N THR A 25 -12.37 24.92 -35.34
CA THR A 25 -12.24 23.50 -35.03
C THR A 25 -10.78 23.13 -35.15
N ASP A 26 -10.02 23.41 -34.10
CA ASP A 26 -8.76 22.71 -33.82
C ASP A 26 -9.12 21.57 -32.87
N ALA A 27 -8.82 20.34 -33.28
CA ALA A 27 -9.14 19.14 -32.53
C ALA A 27 -8.03 18.86 -31.52
N PRO A 28 -8.30 18.89 -30.20
CA PRO A 28 -7.34 18.38 -29.24
C PRO A 28 -7.51 16.86 -29.11
N ALA A 29 -6.37 16.18 -29.13
CA ALA A 29 -6.16 14.81 -28.69
C ALA A 29 -6.88 14.51 -27.35
N PRO A 30 -7.29 13.25 -27.09
CA PRO A 30 -8.10 12.93 -25.93
C PRO A 30 -7.34 13.24 -24.64
N ALA A 31 -7.73 14.35 -24.00
CA ALA A 31 -7.45 14.62 -22.62
C ALA A 31 -8.05 13.46 -21.80
N THR A 32 -7.20 12.54 -21.38
CA THR A 32 -7.53 11.59 -20.32
C THR A 32 -7.63 12.42 -19.05
N SER A 33 -8.81 12.99 -18.85
CA SER A 33 -9.19 13.63 -17.59
C SER A 33 -9.02 12.58 -16.49
N PRO A 34 -8.36 12.88 -15.36
CA PRO A 34 -8.41 12.03 -14.19
C PRO A 34 -9.82 12.19 -13.62
N VAL A 35 -10.76 11.47 -14.24
CA VAL A 35 -12.12 11.30 -13.75
C VAL A 35 -11.98 10.82 -12.31
N LEU A 36 -12.69 11.50 -11.40
CA LEU A 36 -12.90 11.09 -10.02
C LEU A 36 -12.92 9.57 -9.96
N ALA A 37 -12.06 8.96 -9.14
CA ALA A 37 -12.23 7.56 -8.81
C ALA A 37 -13.67 7.37 -8.31
N ASP A 38 -14.51 6.73 -9.13
CA ASP A 38 -15.94 6.60 -8.90
C ASP A 38 -16.18 6.03 -7.50
N GLY A 39 -17.08 6.62 -6.72
CA GLY A 39 -17.42 6.11 -5.38
C GLY A 39 -17.82 4.63 -5.39
N GLN A 40 -18.36 4.13 -6.51
CA GLN A 40 -18.62 2.72 -6.74
C GLN A 40 -17.35 1.88 -6.87
N ALA A 41 -16.31 2.36 -7.53
CA ALA A 41 -15.02 1.68 -7.59
C ALA A 41 -14.40 1.61 -6.19
N ILE A 42 -14.43 2.71 -5.43
CA ILE A 42 -13.92 2.73 -4.04
C ILE A 42 -14.71 1.76 -3.14
N ALA A 43 -16.05 1.73 -3.27
CA ALA A 43 -16.89 0.81 -2.50
C ALA A 43 -16.68 -0.65 -2.90
N ALA A 44 -16.56 -0.96 -4.18
CA ALA A 44 -16.27 -2.31 -4.66
C ALA A 44 -14.88 -2.80 -4.17
N LEU A 45 -13.92 -1.89 -4.07
CA LEU A 45 -12.59 -2.16 -3.53
C LEU A 45 -12.65 -2.45 -2.03
N ALA A 46 -13.33 -1.59 -1.26
CA ALA A 46 -13.60 -1.80 0.15
C ALA A 46 -14.25 -3.17 0.40
N GLN A 47 -15.27 -3.54 -0.39
CA GLN A 47 -15.94 -4.82 -0.28
C GLN A 47 -15.04 -6.01 -0.63
N SER A 48 -14.20 -5.87 -1.66
CA SER A 48 -13.23 -6.91 -2.04
C SER A 48 -12.17 -7.14 -0.98
N ILE A 49 -11.77 -6.10 -0.24
CA ILE A 49 -10.84 -6.17 0.89
C ILE A 49 -11.54 -6.81 2.09
N ALA A 50 -12.78 -6.40 2.38
CA ALA A 50 -13.55 -6.90 3.51
C ALA A 50 -13.93 -8.39 3.39
N GLY A 51 -14.05 -8.91 2.16
CA GLY A 51 -14.38 -10.32 1.91
C GLY A 51 -13.20 -11.29 2.04
N GLU A 52 -11.97 -10.79 2.21
CA GLU A 52 -10.79 -11.65 2.26
C GLU A 52 -10.51 -12.13 3.69
N THR A 53 -10.24 -13.43 3.82
CA THR A 53 -10.12 -14.10 5.13
C THR A 53 -8.68 -14.51 5.45
N GLY A 54 -7.80 -14.54 4.45
CA GLY A 54 -6.38 -14.82 4.63
C GLY A 54 -5.53 -13.55 4.64
N ARG A 55 -4.61 -13.43 5.61
CA ARG A 55 -3.64 -12.31 5.68
C ARG A 55 -2.93 -12.11 4.34
N ASP A 56 -2.35 -13.17 3.81
CA ASP A 56 -1.47 -13.08 2.64
C ASP A 56 -2.26 -12.66 1.40
N ARG A 57 -3.43 -13.28 1.18
CA ARG A 57 -4.34 -12.91 0.10
C ARG A 57 -4.84 -11.47 0.22
N LEU A 58 -5.13 -11.00 1.44
CA LEU A 58 -5.55 -9.63 1.67
C LEU A 58 -4.47 -8.64 1.26
N LEU A 59 -3.21 -8.92 1.61
CA LEU A 59 -2.06 -8.11 1.21
C LEU A 59 -1.88 -8.13 -0.31
N GLU A 60 -2.06 -9.31 -0.94
CA GLU A 60 -1.97 -9.48 -2.38
C GLU A 60 -3.03 -8.69 -3.16
N VAL A 61 -4.20 -8.50 -2.56
CA VAL A 61 -5.30 -7.72 -3.16
C VAL A 61 -5.13 -6.23 -2.88
N LEU A 62 -4.80 -5.87 -1.64
CA LEU A 62 -4.79 -4.49 -1.15
C LEU A 62 -3.71 -3.63 -1.82
N LEU A 63 -2.45 -4.04 -1.76
CA LEU A 63 -1.34 -3.19 -2.21
C LEU A 63 -1.43 -2.84 -3.70
N PRO A 64 -1.68 -3.80 -4.62
CA PRO A 64 -1.81 -3.47 -6.04
C PRO A 64 -2.93 -2.45 -6.33
N ARG A 65 -4.06 -2.55 -5.61
CA ARG A 65 -5.19 -1.63 -5.74
C ARG A 65 -4.83 -0.24 -5.22
N VAL A 66 -4.14 -0.16 -4.09
CA VAL A 66 -3.64 1.10 -3.53
C VAL A 66 -2.66 1.78 -4.49
N LEU A 67 -1.72 1.04 -5.08
CA LEU A 67 -0.78 1.56 -6.07
C LEU A 67 -1.54 2.12 -7.28
N GLY A 68 -2.48 1.36 -7.84
CA GLY A 68 -3.26 1.77 -9.01
C GLY A 68 -4.09 3.03 -8.79
N LEU A 69 -4.68 3.20 -7.61
CA LEU A 69 -5.52 4.37 -7.29
C LEU A 69 -4.73 5.62 -6.93
N THR A 70 -3.62 5.46 -6.21
CA THR A 70 -2.80 6.59 -5.75
C THR A 70 -1.76 7.03 -6.76
N GLY A 71 -1.50 6.22 -7.78
CA GLY A 71 -0.41 6.41 -8.73
C GLY A 71 0.98 6.14 -8.11
N ALA A 72 1.05 5.49 -6.95
CA ALA A 72 2.32 5.14 -6.32
C ALA A 72 3.09 4.09 -7.14
N GLU A 73 4.42 4.23 -7.17
CA GLU A 73 5.30 3.25 -7.81
C GLU A 73 5.76 2.18 -6.82
N THR A 74 5.88 2.51 -5.55
CA THR A 74 6.25 1.57 -4.50
C THR A 74 5.27 1.71 -3.34
N GLY A 75 4.88 0.58 -2.77
CA GLY A 75 4.08 0.53 -1.56
C GLY A 75 4.57 -0.54 -0.60
N LEU A 76 4.52 -0.19 0.68
CA LEU A 76 4.87 -1.05 1.80
C LEU A 76 3.68 -1.09 2.75
N LEU A 77 3.40 -2.30 3.24
CA LEU A 77 2.51 -2.47 4.37
C LEU A 77 3.33 -2.93 5.57
N VAL A 78 3.25 -2.16 6.64
CA VAL A 78 4.02 -2.37 7.86
C VAL A 78 3.05 -2.65 9.00
N SER A 79 3.23 -3.75 9.72
CA SER A 79 2.50 -4.03 10.95
C SER A 79 3.23 -3.45 12.16
N CYS A 80 2.46 -3.09 13.20
CA CYS A 80 2.99 -2.72 14.50
C CYS A 80 2.65 -3.82 15.50
N ARG A 81 3.64 -4.61 15.91
CA ARG A 81 3.50 -5.72 16.87
C ARG A 81 4.35 -5.43 18.09
N HIS A 82 3.72 -5.22 19.24
CA HIS A 82 4.40 -4.94 20.51
C HIS A 82 5.38 -3.75 20.49
N GLY A 83 5.16 -2.78 19.59
CA GLY A 83 6.06 -1.63 19.39
C GLY A 83 7.11 -1.84 18.30
N ASP A 84 7.28 -3.07 17.82
CA ASP A 84 8.16 -3.38 16.70
C ASP A 84 7.41 -3.21 15.38
N LEU A 85 8.11 -2.61 14.43
CA LEU A 85 7.61 -2.40 13.07
C LEU A 85 8.15 -3.50 12.15
N CYS A 86 7.24 -4.22 11.49
CA CYS A 86 7.57 -5.32 10.59
C CYS A 86 6.98 -5.07 9.21
N ILE A 87 7.78 -5.21 8.15
CA ILE A 87 7.25 -5.19 6.78
C ILE A 87 6.52 -6.51 6.56
N GLU A 88 5.23 -6.43 6.25
CA GLU A 88 4.39 -7.60 5.95
C GLU A 88 4.30 -7.86 4.45
N ALA A 89 4.33 -6.78 3.66
CA ALA A 89 4.33 -6.85 2.20
C ALA A 89 4.99 -5.62 1.56
N ARG A 90 5.59 -5.84 0.38
CA ARG A 90 6.11 -4.82 -0.51
C ARG A 90 5.57 -5.05 -1.92
N ALA A 91 5.05 -4.00 -2.54
CA ALA A 91 4.65 -3.97 -3.93
C ALA A 91 5.41 -2.87 -4.66
N GLN A 92 5.84 -3.14 -5.89
CA GLN A 92 6.51 -2.17 -6.74
C GLN A 92 6.01 -2.32 -8.18
N PHE A 93 5.66 -1.20 -8.79
CA PHE A 93 5.33 -1.12 -10.21
C PHE A 93 6.63 -1.05 -11.02
N VAL A 94 6.92 -2.09 -11.80
CA VAL A 94 8.11 -2.16 -12.67
C VAL A 94 7.71 -2.69 -14.04
N ASP A 95 8.08 -1.96 -15.09
CA ASP A 95 7.86 -2.34 -16.50
C ASP A 95 6.40 -2.69 -16.85
N GLY A 96 5.43 -1.96 -16.26
CA GLY A 96 4.00 -2.19 -16.53
C GLY A 96 3.37 -3.31 -15.70
N ALA A 97 4.15 -3.99 -14.85
CA ALA A 97 3.67 -5.05 -13.97
C ALA A 97 3.96 -4.74 -12.50
N ILE A 98 3.13 -5.26 -11.61
CA ILE A 98 3.35 -5.15 -10.16
C ILE A 98 4.14 -6.36 -9.69
N ARG A 99 5.37 -6.13 -9.21
CA ARG A 99 6.13 -7.14 -8.46
C ARG A 99 5.80 -7.01 -6.99
N MET A 100 5.46 -8.13 -6.37
CA MET A 100 5.05 -8.14 -4.98
C MET A 100 5.76 -9.23 -4.22
N HIS A 101 6.12 -8.92 -2.99
CA HIS A 101 6.67 -9.84 -2.03
C HIS A 101 5.86 -9.75 -0.75
N VAL A 102 5.32 -10.89 -0.30
CA VAL A 102 4.54 -11.02 0.93
C VAL A 102 5.35 -11.89 1.89
N GLY A 103 5.46 -11.46 3.14
CA GLY A 103 6.26 -12.13 4.15
C GLY A 103 6.72 -11.16 5.23
N ALA A 104 6.59 -11.57 6.49
CA ALA A 104 7.01 -10.76 7.62
C ALA A 104 8.55 -10.68 7.68
N ARG A 105 9.09 -9.47 7.59
CA ARG A 105 10.52 -9.20 7.73
C ARG A 105 10.74 -7.99 8.65
N ALA A 106 11.68 -8.11 9.59
CA ALA A 106 12.14 -6.98 10.38
C ALA A 106 12.73 -5.91 9.44
N LEU A 107 12.43 -4.63 9.69
CA LEU A 107 12.88 -3.49 8.89
C LEU A 107 14.42 -3.42 8.82
N PRO A 108 15.06 -3.71 7.67
CA PRO A 108 16.42 -3.26 7.43
C PRO A 108 16.33 -1.81 6.92
N ASP A 109 17.24 -0.94 7.35
CA ASP A 109 17.26 0.49 6.97
C ASP A 109 17.30 0.72 5.43
N SER A 110 17.64 -0.30 4.65
CA SER A 110 17.69 -0.24 3.19
C SER A 110 16.36 -0.47 2.48
N PHE A 111 15.30 -0.91 3.18
CA PHE A 111 14.03 -1.23 2.53
C PHE A 111 12.92 -0.20 2.75
N ALA A 112 13.01 0.64 3.77
CA ALA A 112 12.00 1.65 4.05
C ALA A 112 12.59 2.81 4.85
N PRO A 113 11.99 4.01 4.78
CA PRO A 113 12.44 5.16 5.54
C PRO A 113 12.03 5.03 7.01
N SER A 114 12.95 4.52 7.84
CA SER A 114 12.68 4.20 9.25
C SER A 114 12.27 5.44 10.05
N THR A 115 12.81 6.62 9.73
CA THR A 115 12.45 7.88 10.40
C THR A 115 10.99 8.28 10.15
N VAL A 116 10.50 8.11 8.92
CA VAL A 116 9.10 8.40 8.54
C VAL A 116 8.16 7.41 9.22
N LEU A 117 8.48 6.11 9.15
CA LEU A 117 7.67 5.07 9.76
C LEU A 117 7.57 5.23 11.29
N GLN A 118 8.69 5.52 11.96
CA GLN A 118 8.71 5.77 13.40
C GLN A 118 7.93 7.02 13.78
N TYR A 119 8.06 8.10 13.00
CA TYR A 119 7.29 9.32 13.25
C TYR A 119 5.78 9.07 13.17
N VAL A 120 5.32 8.35 12.13
CA VAL A 120 3.90 7.97 11.99
C VAL A 120 3.48 7.03 13.12
N ALA A 121 4.35 6.10 13.54
CA ALA A 121 4.06 5.20 14.65
C ALA A 121 3.82 5.97 15.97
N GLN A 122 4.63 6.98 16.25
CA GLN A 122 4.57 7.79 17.47
C GLN A 122 3.42 8.78 17.44
N THR A 123 3.24 9.50 16.33
CA THR A 123 2.26 10.59 16.22
C THR A 123 0.88 10.12 15.80
N ARG A 124 0.77 8.94 15.16
CA ARG A 124 -0.46 8.41 14.55
C ARG A 124 -1.08 9.38 13.54
N GLN A 125 -0.25 10.22 12.92
CA GLN A 125 -0.66 11.18 11.91
C GLN A 125 -0.13 10.78 10.54
N THR A 126 -0.94 10.99 9.51
CA THR A 126 -0.51 10.82 8.12
C THR A 126 0.59 11.82 7.79
N VAL A 127 1.71 11.33 7.25
CA VAL A 127 2.80 12.15 6.73
C VAL A 127 2.72 12.17 5.21
N ARG A 128 2.79 13.36 4.62
CA ARG A 128 2.86 13.57 3.18
C ARG A 128 3.82 14.69 2.87
N PHE A 129 4.78 14.44 1.98
CA PHE A 129 5.67 15.47 1.48
C PHE A 129 6.17 15.13 0.07
N ASP A 130 6.51 16.18 -0.67
CA ASP A 130 7.31 16.06 -1.88
C ASP A 130 8.78 16.32 -1.52
N ALA A 131 9.73 15.75 -2.28
CA ALA A 131 11.16 15.84 -1.96
C ALA A 131 11.67 17.28 -1.80
N ALA A 132 11.13 18.22 -2.58
CA ALA A 132 11.51 19.63 -2.51
C ALA A 132 10.99 20.35 -1.25
N ALA A 133 10.01 19.76 -0.57
CA ALA A 133 9.40 20.27 0.66
C ALA A 133 9.53 19.24 1.79
N ALA A 134 10.53 18.35 1.71
CA ALA A 134 10.79 17.36 2.74
C ALA A 134 11.19 18.09 4.04
N PRO A 135 10.55 17.76 5.17
CA PRO A 135 10.93 18.31 6.46
C PRO A 135 12.35 17.88 6.89
N ASP A 136 13.14 18.81 7.43
CA ASP A 136 14.54 18.60 7.88
C ASP A 136 14.72 17.38 8.79
N ARG A 137 13.69 17.01 9.56
CA ARG A 137 13.69 15.84 10.45
C ARG A 137 13.89 14.50 9.73
N PHE A 138 13.65 14.44 8.42
CA PHE A 138 13.80 13.23 7.60
C PHE A 138 15.08 13.24 6.75
N ASP A 139 15.86 14.33 6.74
CA ASP A 139 17.06 14.45 5.89
C ASP A 139 18.14 13.42 6.23
N GLY A 140 18.23 13.01 7.50
CA GLY A 140 19.20 12.04 7.99
C GLY A 140 18.87 10.58 7.64
N ASP A 141 17.74 10.30 6.98
CA ASP A 141 17.29 8.94 6.71
C ASP A 141 18.09 8.28 5.57
N PRO A 142 18.81 7.16 5.81
CA PRO A 142 19.63 6.50 4.79
C PRO A 142 18.83 6.03 3.57
N TYR A 143 17.57 5.61 3.78
CA TYR A 143 16.71 5.16 2.71
C TYR A 143 16.36 6.32 1.78
N LEU A 144 15.91 7.45 2.34
CA LEU A 144 15.54 8.63 1.57
C LEU A 144 16.74 9.24 0.84
N GLN A 145 17.92 9.23 1.44
CA GLN A 145 19.15 9.71 0.78
C GLN A 145 19.56 8.85 -0.42
N THR A 146 19.37 7.53 -0.33
CA THR A 146 19.74 6.56 -1.36
C THR A 146 18.72 6.50 -2.48
N HIS A 147 17.43 6.38 -2.15
CA HIS A 147 16.35 6.14 -3.12
C HIS A 147 15.76 7.44 -3.68
N ARG A 148 15.86 8.54 -2.93
CA ARG A 148 15.40 9.90 -3.31
C ARG A 148 14.02 9.91 -3.97
N PRO A 149 12.98 9.35 -3.31
CA PRO A 149 11.62 9.42 -3.84
C PRO A 149 11.18 10.87 -4.00
N ARG A 150 10.44 11.19 -5.07
CA ARG A 150 9.96 12.54 -5.38
C ARG A 150 8.71 12.91 -4.59
N ALA A 151 7.88 11.93 -4.25
CA ALA A 151 6.73 12.08 -3.38
C ALA A 151 6.67 10.90 -2.40
N VAL A 152 6.30 11.20 -1.15
CA VAL A 152 6.14 10.23 -0.06
C VAL A 152 4.80 10.44 0.64
N LEU A 153 4.10 9.35 0.90
CA LEU A 153 2.86 9.32 1.69
C LEU A 153 2.90 8.14 2.65
N CYS A 154 2.68 8.39 3.94
CA CYS A 154 2.59 7.35 4.95
C CYS A 154 1.34 7.57 5.79
N THR A 155 0.43 6.60 5.75
CA THR A 155 -0.89 6.68 6.40
C THR A 155 -1.00 5.60 7.48
N PRO A 156 -1.31 5.96 8.73
CA PRO A 156 -1.50 4.98 9.80
C PRO A 156 -2.78 4.17 9.59
N MET A 157 -2.72 2.89 9.96
CA MET A 157 -3.86 1.97 10.03
C MET A 157 -4.28 1.85 11.49
N MET A 158 -5.37 2.52 11.84
CA MET A 158 -5.86 2.68 13.21
C MET A 158 -7.11 1.83 13.45
N GLN A 159 -7.11 1.07 14.53
CA GLN A 159 -8.30 0.42 15.07
C GLN A 159 -8.62 1.06 16.41
N GLN A 160 -9.65 1.92 16.43
CA GLN A 160 -9.91 2.80 17.57
C GLN A 160 -8.65 3.63 17.89
N ASP A 161 -8.11 3.52 19.11
CA ASP A 161 -6.88 4.23 19.52
C ASP A 161 -5.59 3.39 19.34
N ARG A 162 -5.71 2.18 18.80
CA ARG A 162 -4.59 1.26 18.60
C ARG A 162 -4.04 1.37 17.17
N LEU A 163 -2.74 1.59 17.06
CA LEU A 163 -2.02 1.47 15.80
C LEU A 163 -1.86 -0.02 15.45
N VAL A 164 -2.50 -0.45 14.37
CA VAL A 164 -2.42 -1.81 13.83
C VAL A 164 -1.23 -1.91 12.85
N GLY A 165 -0.97 -0.84 12.10
CA GLY A 165 0.13 -0.77 11.16
C GLY A 165 0.13 0.55 10.40
N MET A 166 0.75 0.59 9.24
CA MET A 166 0.73 1.73 8.33
C MET A 166 0.95 1.29 6.88
N ILE A 167 0.45 2.11 5.97
CA ILE A 167 0.69 1.98 4.54
C ILE A 167 1.64 3.11 4.14
N HIS A 168 2.80 2.75 3.59
CA HIS A 168 3.78 3.70 3.07
C HIS A 168 3.83 3.60 1.55
N LEU A 169 3.78 4.74 0.86
CA LEU A 169 3.73 4.85 -0.58
C LEU A 169 4.76 5.87 -1.06
N GLU A 170 5.34 5.56 -2.21
CA GLU A 170 6.42 6.33 -2.81
C GLU A 170 6.18 6.48 -4.31
N HIS A 171 6.64 7.61 -4.84
CA HIS A 171 6.73 7.81 -6.27
C HIS A 171 8.09 8.42 -6.61
N GLY A 172 8.85 7.79 -7.52
CA GLY A 172 10.25 8.14 -7.79
C GLY A 172 10.45 9.26 -8.80
N ARG A 173 9.47 9.52 -9.68
CA ARG A 173 9.63 10.43 -10.82
C ARG A 173 8.87 11.75 -10.71
N ASN A 174 7.62 11.68 -10.29
CA ASN A 174 6.72 12.83 -10.18
C ASN A 174 6.53 13.28 -8.72
N ALA A 175 6.55 14.59 -8.51
CA ALA A 175 6.06 15.24 -7.30
C ALA A 175 4.55 15.51 -7.42
N GLY A 176 3.87 15.78 -6.30
CA GLY A 176 2.46 16.15 -6.29
C GLY A 176 1.49 15.03 -6.67
N VAL A 177 1.98 13.79 -6.81
CA VAL A 177 1.17 12.61 -7.15
C VAL A 177 0.11 12.35 -6.09
N PHE A 178 0.45 12.58 -4.82
CA PHE A 178 -0.45 12.41 -3.68
C PHE A 178 -1.31 13.66 -3.46
N THR A 179 -2.34 13.81 -4.29
CA THR A 179 -3.35 14.88 -4.14
C THR A 179 -4.19 14.68 -2.88
N PRO A 180 -4.83 15.74 -2.33
CA PRO A 180 -5.72 15.60 -1.16
C PRO A 180 -6.84 14.56 -1.36
N SER A 181 -7.36 14.43 -2.59
CA SER A 181 -8.37 13.44 -2.94
C SER A 181 -7.82 12.00 -2.89
N ALA A 182 -6.59 11.79 -3.40
CA ALA A 182 -5.91 10.50 -3.31
C ALA A 182 -5.63 10.11 -1.84
N VAL A 183 -5.25 11.08 -1.01
CA VAL A 183 -5.04 10.87 0.44
C VAL A 183 -6.34 10.50 1.15
N ALA A 184 -7.46 11.18 0.83
CA ALA A 184 -8.76 10.86 1.41
C ALA A 184 -9.22 9.44 1.02
N THR A 185 -9.06 9.08 -0.26
CA THR A 185 -9.34 7.73 -0.77
C THR A 185 -8.48 6.68 -0.07
N LEU A 186 -7.18 6.94 0.08
CA LEU A 186 -6.27 6.07 0.81
C LEU A 186 -6.69 5.91 2.28
N GLY A 187 -7.13 6.99 2.94
CA GLY A 187 -7.60 6.93 4.32
C GLY A 187 -8.78 5.98 4.49
N LEU A 188 -9.74 6.00 3.56
CA LEU A 188 -10.87 5.06 3.56
C LEU A 188 -10.41 3.61 3.35
N LEU A 189 -9.53 3.38 2.37
CA LEU A 189 -8.98 2.04 2.11
C LEU A 189 -8.14 1.53 3.27
N ALA A 190 -7.37 2.40 3.91
CA ALA A 190 -6.58 2.08 5.10
C ALA A 190 -7.50 1.66 6.26
N ALA A 191 -8.63 2.33 6.47
CA ALA A 191 -9.61 1.93 7.48
C ALA A 191 -10.19 0.53 7.20
N GLN A 192 -10.55 0.24 5.94
CA GLN A 192 -11.06 -1.06 5.53
C GLN A 192 -9.99 -2.16 5.65
N ALA A 193 -8.77 -1.88 5.20
CA ALA A 193 -7.62 -2.75 5.36
C ALA A 193 -7.33 -3.04 6.83
N THR A 194 -7.43 -2.03 7.71
CA THR A 194 -7.24 -2.19 9.16
C THR A 194 -8.21 -3.22 9.71
N MET A 195 -9.50 -3.11 9.38
CA MET A 195 -10.51 -4.06 9.86
C MET A 195 -10.24 -5.49 9.38
N ALA A 196 -9.95 -5.65 8.08
CA ALA A 196 -9.69 -6.97 7.50
C ALA A 196 -8.38 -7.59 8.04
N LEU A 197 -7.30 -6.79 8.18
CA LEU A 197 -6.02 -7.24 8.72
C LEU A 197 -6.08 -7.57 10.20
N ALA A 198 -6.77 -6.75 11.00
CA ALA A 198 -6.97 -7.02 12.42
C ALA A 198 -7.68 -8.36 12.62
N HIS A 199 -8.68 -8.65 11.78
CA HIS A 199 -9.39 -9.92 11.82
C HIS A 199 -8.50 -11.09 11.38
N ALA A 200 -7.78 -10.96 10.27
CA ALA A 200 -6.90 -11.99 9.75
C ALA A 200 -5.74 -12.31 10.71
N TRP A 201 -5.13 -11.30 11.33
CA TRP A 201 -4.05 -11.51 12.31
C TRP A 201 -4.55 -12.14 13.60
N LEU A 202 -5.74 -11.77 14.08
CA LEU A 202 -6.34 -12.40 15.24
C LEU A 202 -6.63 -13.89 14.96
N PHE A 203 -7.18 -14.20 13.78
CA PHE A 203 -7.42 -15.58 13.39
C PHE A 203 -6.15 -16.41 13.26
N GLU A 204 -5.09 -15.88 12.66
CA GLU A 204 -3.81 -16.58 12.54
C GLU A 204 -3.19 -16.86 13.92
N LEU A 205 -3.29 -15.92 14.87
CA LEU A 205 -2.85 -16.15 16.24
C LEU A 205 -3.62 -17.30 16.90
N MET A 206 -4.96 -17.31 16.76
CA MET A 206 -5.80 -18.38 17.30
C MET A 206 -5.49 -19.74 16.67
N ARG A 207 -5.32 -19.79 15.34
CA ARG A 207 -4.96 -21.03 14.62
C ARG A 207 -3.61 -21.57 15.08
N HIS A 208 -2.63 -20.69 15.25
CA HIS A 208 -1.31 -21.08 15.73
C HIS A 208 -1.41 -21.69 17.15
N GLU A 209 -2.16 -21.08 18.05
CA GLU A 209 -2.31 -21.57 19.42
C GLU A 209 -3.08 -22.91 19.49
N ILE A 210 -4.11 -23.09 18.66
CA ILE A 210 -4.82 -24.37 18.53
C ILE A 210 -3.88 -25.46 18.00
N ALA A 211 -3.13 -25.18 16.93
CA ALA A 211 -2.21 -26.13 16.33
C ALA A 211 -1.10 -26.57 17.31
N GLU A 212 -0.56 -25.64 18.12
CA GLU A 212 0.40 -25.96 19.18
C GLU A 212 -0.20 -26.87 20.26
N ARG A 213 -1.44 -26.57 20.70
CA ARG A 213 -2.14 -27.41 21.68
C ARG A 213 -2.43 -28.81 21.13
N GLU A 214 -2.89 -28.91 19.89
CA GLU A 214 -3.15 -30.21 19.24
C GLU A 214 -1.88 -31.04 19.10
N ARG A 215 -0.75 -30.42 18.73
CA ARG A 215 0.56 -31.09 18.69
C ARG A 215 0.98 -31.61 20.06
N ALA A 216 0.85 -30.79 21.10
CA ALA A 216 1.17 -31.20 22.47
C ALA A 216 0.28 -32.35 22.95
N GLN A 217 -1.03 -32.30 22.66
CA GLN A 217 -1.96 -33.37 22.99
C GLN A 217 -1.68 -34.67 22.22
N ALA A 218 -1.31 -34.58 20.95
CA ALA A 218 -0.96 -35.73 20.14
C ALA A 218 0.30 -36.46 20.67
N LEU A 219 1.30 -35.71 21.15
CA LEU A 219 2.49 -36.27 21.79
C LEU A 219 2.15 -37.04 23.07
N LEU A 220 1.37 -36.42 23.97
CA LEU A 220 0.93 -37.05 25.22
C LEU A 220 0.04 -38.28 24.97
N ALA A 221 -0.86 -38.21 23.98
CA ALA A 221 -1.69 -39.34 23.59
C ALA A 221 -0.87 -40.50 23.02
N GLY A 222 0.18 -40.19 22.23
CA GLY A 222 1.13 -41.17 21.74
C GLY A 222 1.92 -41.86 22.87
N GLU A 223 2.43 -41.09 23.83
CA GLU A 223 3.14 -41.61 25.00
C GLU A 223 2.25 -42.52 25.85
N LYS A 224 1.03 -42.06 26.18
CA LYS A 224 0.05 -42.86 26.93
C LYS A 224 -0.25 -44.17 26.21
N ARG A 225 -0.45 -44.14 24.89
CA ARG A 225 -0.77 -45.33 24.09
C ARG A 225 0.39 -46.33 24.06
N LEU A 226 1.64 -45.86 24.03
CA LEU A 226 2.82 -46.73 24.18
C LEU A 226 2.84 -47.41 25.55
N LEU A 227 2.63 -46.65 26.63
CA LEU A 227 2.58 -47.20 27.99
C LEU A 227 1.45 -48.23 28.16
N GLU A 228 0.26 -47.96 27.63
CA GLU A 228 -0.86 -48.91 27.67
C GLU A 228 -0.57 -50.19 26.86
N THR A 229 0.12 -50.08 25.72
CA THR A 229 0.50 -51.23 24.90
C THR A 229 1.56 -52.09 25.60
N ILE A 230 2.52 -51.48 26.29
CA ILE A 230 3.52 -52.18 27.11
C ILE A 230 2.84 -52.83 28.34
N ALA A 231 1.94 -52.11 29.00
CA ALA A 231 1.25 -52.58 30.21
C ALA A 231 0.24 -53.70 29.95
N SER A 232 -0.38 -53.74 28.75
CA SER A 232 -1.29 -54.82 28.33
C SER A 232 -0.57 -56.11 27.89
N GLY A 233 0.77 -56.15 27.95
CA GLY A 233 1.54 -57.38 27.77
C GLY A 233 1.70 -57.83 26.31
N ALA A 234 1.54 -56.93 25.34
CA ALA A 234 1.88 -57.22 23.95
C ALA A 234 3.39 -57.47 23.81
N SER A 235 3.78 -58.69 23.48
CA SER A 235 5.19 -59.07 23.29
C SER A 235 5.84 -58.24 22.18
N LEU A 236 7.10 -57.82 22.38
CA LEU A 236 7.90 -57.02 21.43
C LEU A 236 7.94 -57.63 20.00
N THR A 237 7.72 -58.95 19.90
CA THR A 237 7.61 -59.71 18.65
C THR A 237 6.31 -59.49 17.86
N GLN A 238 5.20 -59.10 18.51
CA GLN A 238 3.95 -58.76 17.80
C GLN A 238 3.94 -57.32 17.26
N VAL A 239 4.76 -56.43 17.82
CA VAL A 239 4.84 -55.01 17.44
C VAL A 239 5.72 -54.79 16.20
N LEU A 240 6.78 -55.59 16.04
CA LEU A 240 7.69 -55.51 14.88
C LEU A 240 7.16 -56.25 13.63
N ASP A 241 6.09 -57.03 13.77
CA ASP A 241 5.56 -57.91 12.71
C ASP A 241 4.19 -57.48 12.18
N GLN A 242 3.70 -56.27 12.52
CA GLN A 242 2.58 -55.63 11.80
C GLN A 242 3.14 -54.81 10.64
N PRO A 243 3.18 -55.35 9.41
CA PRO A 243 3.84 -54.71 8.30
C PRO A 243 2.95 -53.60 7.75
N CYS A 244 3.59 -52.54 7.26
CA CYS A 244 3.33 -51.82 6.02
C CYS A 244 2.19 -52.32 5.11
N ARG A 245 0.93 -52.33 5.57
CA ARG A 245 -0.28 -52.48 4.75
C ARG A 245 -1.38 -51.56 5.27
N ARG A 246 -1.25 -50.27 4.98
CA ARG A 246 -2.15 -49.52 4.09
C ARG A 246 -1.73 -48.06 4.02
#